data_AF-A0A2N2D5S4-F1
#
_entry.id   AF-A0A2N2D5S4-F1
#
_cell.length_a   1.000
_cell.length_b   1.000
_cell.length_c   1.000
_cell.angle_alpha   90.00
_cell.angle_beta   90.00
_cell.angle_gamma   90.00
#
_symmetry.space_group_name_H-M   'P 1'
#
loop_
_entity.id
_entity.type
_entity.pdbx_description
1 polymer ?
#
loop_
_entity_poly.entity_id
_entity_poly.type
_entity_poly.pdbx_seq_one_letter_code
_entity_poly.pdbx_strand_id
1 'polypeptide(L)'
;MLGYTVGGTLVLSCLLAIISLIRIFNGKRAGGWGKATGAFLILFTCAFVLWVTIEIPTYERQQAKINYQKGQEYLRTNDYDQAVNSFAKISKLDKQTYAEVQPLLQDLKLKLAQTQLEQAQLLFVKQQYPEALLGLNRSLQYTELEDAKALLPIYQAAAGKK
;
A
#
# COMPACT_ATOMS: atom_id res chain seq x y z
N MET A 1 -13.88 -18.56 5.34
CA MET A 1 -14.45 -19.42 4.27
C MET A 1 -15.69 -18.84 3.58
N LEU A 2 -16.08 -17.58 3.84
CA LEU A 2 -17.21 -16.91 3.16
C LEU A 2 -16.84 -16.31 1.78
N GLY A 3 -15.56 -16.13 1.45
CA GLY A 3 -15.14 -15.54 0.18
C GLY A 3 -15.36 -16.45 -1.04
N TYR A 4 -15.23 -17.77 -0.89
CA TYR A 4 -15.34 -18.71 -2.02
C TYR A 4 -16.79 -18.97 -2.44
N THR A 5 -17.73 -18.96 -1.50
CA THR A 5 -19.16 -19.12 -1.79
C THR A 5 -19.74 -17.89 -2.50
N VAL A 6 -19.23 -16.70 -2.16
CA VAL A 6 -19.59 -15.44 -2.82
C VAL A 6 -18.97 -15.37 -4.23
N GLY A 7 -17.73 -15.80 -4.41
CA GLY A 7 -17.11 -15.87 -5.74
C GLY A 7 -17.85 -16.80 -6.71
N GLY A 8 -18.26 -17.99 -6.24
CA GLY A 8 -19.01 -18.95 -7.06
C GLY A 8 -20.40 -18.44 -7.50
N THR A 9 -21.11 -17.76 -6.59
CA THR A 9 -22.42 -17.17 -6.92
C THR A 9 -22.30 -15.98 -7.88
N LEU A 10 -21.22 -15.20 -7.79
CA LEU A 10 -20.94 -14.09 -8.70
C LEU A 10 -20.65 -14.58 -10.12
N VAL A 11 -19.82 -15.62 -10.27
CA VAL A 11 -19.54 -16.24 -11.58
C VAL A 11 -20.82 -16.81 -12.19
N LEU A 12 -21.65 -17.50 -11.40
CA LEU A 12 -22.92 -18.05 -11.88
C LEU A 12 -23.90 -16.94 -12.32
N SER A 13 -23.97 -15.85 -11.57
CA SER A 13 -24.81 -14.69 -11.92
C SER A 13 -24.34 -13.98 -13.19
N CYS A 14 -23.02 -13.83 -13.39
CA CYS A 14 -22.44 -13.29 -14.62
C CYS A 14 -22.71 -14.20 -15.83
N LEU A 15 -22.59 -15.52 -15.67
CA LEU A 15 -22.91 -16.47 -16.75
C LEU A 15 -24.38 -16.39 -17.16
N LEU A 16 -25.30 -16.29 -16.20
CA LEU A 16 -26.73 -16.11 -16.48
C LEU A 16 -27.03 -14.75 -17.14
N ALA A 17 -26.32 -13.68 -16.73
CA ALA A 17 -26.41 -12.36 -17.34
C ALA A 17 -25.98 -12.39 -18.82
N ILE A 18 -24.86 -13.05 -19.12
CA ILE A 18 -24.31 -13.21 -20.48
C ILE A 18 -25.30 -14.00 -21.36
N ILE A 19 -25.85 -15.11 -20.85
CA ILE A 19 -26.85 -15.93 -21.58
C ILE A 19 -28.11 -15.10 -21.91
N SER A 20 -28.55 -14.25 -20.97
CA SER A 20 -29.71 -13.38 -21.17
C SER A 20 -29.42 -12.27 -22.18
N LEU A 21 -28.23 -11.66 -22.14
CA LEU A 21 -27.74 -10.69 -23.11
C LEU A 21 -27.67 -11.27 -24.53
N ILE A 22 -27.11 -12.47 -24.69
CA ILE A 22 -27.06 -13.20 -25.98
C ILE A 22 -28.48 -13.38 -26.54
N ARG A 23 -29.46 -13.68 -25.66
CA ARG A 23 -30.86 -13.88 -26.07
C ARG A 23 -31.56 -12.58 -26.48
N ILE A 24 -31.19 -11.44 -25.87
CA ILE A 24 -31.69 -10.11 -26.23
C ILE A 24 -31.09 -9.62 -27.55
N PHE A 25 -29.79 -9.83 -27.78
CA PHE A 25 -29.12 -9.43 -29.02
C PHE A 25 -29.52 -10.28 -30.24
N ASN A 26 -30.00 -11.51 -30.03
CA ASN A 26 -30.55 -12.36 -31.10
C ASN A 26 -31.99 -12.00 -31.55
N GLY A 27 -32.47 -10.78 -31.27
CA GLY A 27 -33.59 -10.16 -31.99
C GLY A 27 -35.01 -10.65 -31.67
N LYS A 28 -35.21 -11.55 -30.71
CA LYS A 28 -36.56 -11.94 -30.28
C LYS A 28 -37.08 -10.92 -29.26
N ARG A 29 -38.24 -10.28 -29.55
CA ARG A 29 -38.93 -9.36 -28.62
C ARG A 29 -38.94 -9.97 -27.21
N ALA A 30 -38.34 -9.28 -26.25
CA ALA A 30 -38.28 -9.72 -24.87
C ALA A 30 -39.72 -9.83 -24.32
N GLY A 31 -40.21 -11.06 -24.15
CA GLY A 31 -41.45 -11.34 -23.42
C GLY A 31 -41.36 -10.89 -21.96
N GLY A 32 -42.43 -11.05 -21.18
CA GLY A 32 -42.44 -10.66 -19.75
C GLY A 32 -41.23 -11.18 -18.95
N TRP A 33 -40.74 -12.38 -19.29
CA TRP A 33 -39.52 -12.97 -18.72
C TRP A 33 -38.24 -12.17 -18.99
N GLY A 34 -38.07 -11.60 -20.20
CA GLY A 34 -36.88 -10.80 -20.52
C GLY A 34 -36.87 -9.45 -19.77
N LYS A 35 -38.05 -8.86 -19.51
CA LYS A 35 -38.17 -7.66 -18.68
C LYS A 35 -37.85 -7.95 -17.21
N ALA A 36 -38.32 -9.10 -16.69
CA ALA A 36 -38.00 -9.54 -15.33
C ALA A 36 -36.50 -9.80 -15.14
N THR A 37 -35.84 -10.46 -16.10
CA THR A 37 -34.38 -10.67 -16.04
C THR A 37 -33.60 -9.36 -16.15
N GLY A 38 -34.05 -8.42 -16.98
CA GLY A 38 -33.45 -7.08 -17.05
C GLY A 38 -33.56 -6.31 -15.72
N ALA A 39 -34.74 -6.33 -15.09
CA ALA A 39 -34.95 -5.72 -13.78
C ALA A 39 -34.06 -6.35 -12.69
N PHE A 40 -33.92 -7.68 -12.70
CA PHE A 40 -33.04 -8.39 -11.78
C PHE A 40 -31.57 -8.00 -11.94
N LEU A 41 -31.07 -7.87 -13.17
CA LEU A 41 -29.69 -7.44 -13.43
C LEU A 41 -29.42 -6.02 -12.93
N ILE A 42 -30.38 -5.11 -13.09
CA ILE A 42 -30.26 -3.73 -12.57
C ILE A 42 -30.22 -3.75 -11.04
N LEU A 43 -31.12 -4.49 -10.38
CA LEU A 43 -31.12 -4.59 -8.92
C LEU A 43 -29.85 -5.24 -8.38
N PHE A 44 -29.36 -6.30 -9.04
CA PHE A 44 -28.11 -6.95 -8.67
C PHE A 44 -26.91 -6.03 -8.83
N THR A 45 -26.81 -5.29 -9.94
CA THR A 45 -25.72 -4.32 -10.15
C THR A 45 -25.77 -3.18 -9.13
N CYS A 46 -26.94 -2.64 -8.82
CA CYS A 46 -27.09 -1.65 -7.73
C CYS A 46 -26.66 -2.22 -6.37
N ALA A 47 -27.12 -3.42 -6.01
CA ALA A 47 -26.75 -4.07 -4.76
C ALA A 47 -25.24 -4.37 -4.69
N PHE A 48 -24.63 -4.79 -5.80
CA PHE A 48 -23.20 -5.05 -5.89
C PHE A 48 -22.38 -3.78 -5.72
N VAL A 49 -22.76 -2.67 -6.38
CA VAL A 49 -22.09 -1.37 -6.22
C VAL A 49 -22.20 -0.86 -4.78
N LEU A 50 -23.37 -1.00 -4.15
CA LEU A 50 -23.58 -0.64 -2.74
C LEU A 50 -22.73 -1.51 -1.80
N TRP A 51 -22.63 -2.81 -2.06
CA TRP A 51 -21.80 -3.69 -1.25
C TRP A 51 -20.30 -3.38 -1.40
N VAL A 52 -19.83 -3.20 -2.64
CA VAL A 52 -18.43 -2.81 -2.93
C VAL A 52 -18.06 -1.48 -2.26
N THR A 53 -18.96 -0.49 -2.27
CA THR A 53 -18.72 0.82 -1.65
C THR A 53 -18.71 0.80 -0.13
N ILE A 54 -19.29 -0.22 0.52
CA ILE A 54 -19.33 -0.33 1.98
C ILE A 54 -18.26 -1.29 2.50
N GLU A 55 -18.09 -2.47 1.89
CA GLU A 55 -17.27 -3.56 2.43
C GLU A 55 -15.77 -3.41 2.16
N ILE A 56 -15.38 -2.85 0.99
CA ILE A 56 -13.97 -2.61 0.69
C ILE A 56 -13.35 -1.61 1.68
N PRO A 57 -13.92 -0.41 1.90
CA PRO A 57 -13.31 0.55 2.82
C PRO A 57 -13.31 0.09 4.27
N THR A 58 -14.25 -0.75 4.71
CA THR A 58 -14.22 -1.32 6.07
C THR A 58 -13.06 -2.30 6.24
N TYR A 59 -12.80 -3.17 5.24
CA TYR A 59 -11.65 -4.08 5.26
C TYR A 59 -10.32 -3.32 5.23
N GLU A 60 -10.17 -2.34 4.35
CA GLU A 60 -8.95 -1.54 4.25
C GLU A 60 -8.66 -0.76 5.55
N ARG A 61 -9.70 -0.19 6.18
CA ARG A 61 -9.59 0.45 7.50
C ARG A 61 -9.17 -0.52 8.60
N GLN A 62 -9.69 -1.74 8.60
CA GLN A 62 -9.25 -2.77 9.55
C GLN A 62 -7.77 -3.13 9.34
N GLN A 63 -7.34 -3.31 8.09
CA GLN A 63 -5.94 -3.56 7.77
C GLN A 63 -5.05 -2.36 8.16
N ALA A 64 -5.51 -1.13 7.94
CA ALA A 64 -4.81 0.07 8.37
C ALA A 64 -4.61 0.08 9.90
N LYS A 65 -5.66 -0.25 10.67
CA LYS A 65 -5.59 -0.35 12.13
C LYS A 65 -4.61 -1.43 12.61
N ILE A 66 -4.57 -2.59 11.96
CA ILE A 66 -3.61 -3.66 12.28
C ILE A 66 -2.18 -3.17 12.03
N ASN A 67 -1.92 -2.53 10.89
CA ASN A 67 -0.59 -1.99 10.58
C ASN A 67 -0.19 -0.85 11.54
N TYR A 68 -1.15 -0.05 11.98
CA TYR A 68 -0.94 0.97 13.00
C TYR A 68 -0.50 0.36 14.33
N GLN A 69 -1.20 -0.67 14.81
CA GLN A 69 -0.86 -1.38 16.04
C GLN A 69 0.52 -2.04 15.96
N LYS A 70 0.84 -2.71 14.84
CA LYS A 70 2.16 -3.29 14.60
C LYS A 70 3.26 -2.21 14.61
N GLY A 71 3.02 -1.08 13.94
CA GLY A 71 3.96 0.04 13.96
C GLY A 71 4.23 0.54 15.37
N GLN A 72 3.20 0.68 16.21
CA GLN A 72 3.37 1.04 17.62
C GLN A 72 4.12 -0.03 18.45
N GLU A 73 3.88 -1.30 18.18
CA GLU A 73 4.60 -2.40 18.83
C GLU A 73 6.10 -2.35 18.49
N TYR A 74 6.43 -2.17 17.21
CA TYR A 74 7.82 -2.00 16.76
C TYR A 74 8.48 -0.76 17.37
N LEU A 75 7.73 0.34 17.56
CA LEU A 75 8.24 1.49 18.31
C LEU A 75 8.59 1.15 19.76
N ARG A 76 7.76 0.36 20.43
CA ARG A 76 8.03 -0.08 21.81
C ARG A 76 9.26 -0.99 21.91
N THR A 77 9.53 -1.78 20.88
CA THR A 77 10.73 -2.63 20.82
C THR A 77 11.94 -1.92 20.20
N ASN A 78 11.84 -0.63 19.87
CA ASN A 78 12.85 0.18 19.18
C ASN A 78 13.27 -0.34 17.79
N ASP A 79 12.45 -1.18 17.16
CA ASP A 79 12.64 -1.62 15.79
C ASP A 79 12.07 -0.57 14.81
N TYR A 80 12.80 0.53 14.66
CA TYR A 80 12.32 1.68 13.88
C TYR A 80 12.15 1.36 12.39
N ASP A 81 12.93 0.42 11.84
CA ASP A 81 12.82 -0.02 10.44
C ASP A 81 11.48 -0.73 10.19
N GLN A 82 11.13 -1.69 11.05
CA GLN A 82 9.84 -2.38 10.93
C GLN A 82 8.66 -1.45 11.25
N ALA A 83 8.84 -0.48 12.14
CA ALA A 83 7.84 0.56 12.41
C ALA A 83 7.56 1.40 11.16
N VAL A 84 8.60 1.92 10.48
CA VAL A 84 8.48 2.68 9.23
C VAL A 84 7.76 1.85 8.15
N ASN A 85 8.14 0.58 7.99
CA ASN A 85 7.51 -0.31 7.02
C ASN A 85 6.02 -0.56 7.31
N SER A 86 5.66 -0.72 8.58
CA SER A 86 4.27 -0.95 9.00
C SER A 86 3.42 0.29 8.79
N PHE A 87 3.91 1.47 9.20
CA PHE A 87 3.20 2.73 8.98
C PHE A 87 3.10 3.10 7.50
N ALA A 88 4.13 2.84 6.69
CA ALA A 88 4.11 3.11 5.26
C ALA A 88 2.99 2.34 4.53
N LYS A 89 2.65 1.12 4.97
CA LYS A 89 1.55 0.34 4.38
C LYS A 89 0.19 1.00 4.55
N ILE A 90 0.00 1.80 5.61
CA ILE A 90 -1.27 2.49 5.90
C ILE A 90 -1.64 3.47 4.78
N SER A 91 -0.66 4.11 4.14
CA SER A 91 -0.89 5.03 3.02
C SER A 91 -1.68 4.43 1.86
N LYS A 92 -1.59 3.12 1.67
CA LYS A 92 -2.27 2.38 0.60
C LYS A 92 -3.65 1.85 1.01
N LEU A 93 -4.00 1.95 2.29
CA LEU A 93 -5.19 1.33 2.88
C LEU A 93 -6.21 2.39 3.30
N ASP A 94 -5.79 3.37 4.10
CA ASP A 94 -6.72 4.37 4.61
C ASP A 94 -6.02 5.73 4.76
N LYS A 95 -6.49 6.71 4.00
CA LYS A 95 -5.90 8.06 3.98
C LYS A 95 -6.06 8.80 5.30
N GLN A 96 -7.16 8.55 6.01
CA GLN A 96 -7.44 9.22 7.28
C GLN A 96 -6.47 8.74 8.36
N THR A 97 -6.36 7.43 8.54
CA THR A 97 -5.38 6.81 9.45
C THR A 97 -3.95 7.17 9.04
N TYR A 98 -3.66 7.27 7.74
CA TYR A 98 -2.35 7.69 7.25
C TYR A 98 -2.01 9.12 7.67
N ALA A 99 -2.95 10.05 7.62
CA ALA A 99 -2.74 11.43 8.06
C ALA A 99 -2.34 11.52 9.55
N GLU A 100 -2.87 10.63 10.38
CA GLU A 100 -2.52 10.56 11.80
C GLU A 100 -1.08 10.05 12.03
N VAL A 101 -0.62 9.08 11.24
CA VAL A 101 0.76 8.55 11.36
C VAL A 101 1.79 9.30 10.53
N GLN A 102 1.38 10.15 9.60
CA GLN A 102 2.29 10.86 8.71
C GLN A 102 3.39 11.64 9.45
N PRO A 103 3.11 12.48 10.46
CA PRO A 103 4.17 13.19 11.18
C PRO A 103 5.10 12.24 11.92
N LEU A 104 4.56 11.18 12.53
CA LEU A 104 5.35 10.15 13.22
C LEU A 104 6.26 9.39 12.26
N LEU A 105 5.74 9.01 11.09
CA LEU A 105 6.51 8.34 10.04
C LEU A 105 7.63 9.23 9.50
N GLN A 106 7.37 10.53 9.34
CA GLN A 106 8.37 11.49 8.90
C GLN A 106 9.48 11.65 9.94
N ASP A 107 9.12 11.77 11.21
CA ASP A 107 10.09 11.86 12.32
C ASP A 107 10.97 10.59 12.41
N LEU A 108 10.37 9.41 12.29
CA LEU A 108 11.13 8.15 12.28
C LEU A 108 12.09 8.05 11.10
N LYS A 109 11.64 8.44 9.91
CA LYS A 109 12.50 8.47 8.71
C LYS A 109 13.65 9.45 8.87
N LEU A 110 13.39 10.62 9.44
CA LEU A 110 14.40 11.62 9.72
C LEU A 110 15.45 11.09 10.70
N LYS A 111 15.00 10.53 11.83
CA LYS A 111 15.86 9.92 12.84
C LYS A 111 16.74 8.81 12.27
N LEU A 112 16.14 7.88 11.51
CA LEU A 112 16.89 6.80 10.84
C LEU A 112 17.89 7.34 9.82
N ALA A 113 17.51 8.33 9.03
CA ALA A 113 18.41 8.96 8.07
C ALA A 113 19.61 9.60 8.77
N GLN A 114 19.39 10.32 9.87
CA GLN A 114 20.45 10.93 10.67
C GLN A 114 21.39 9.87 11.27
N THR A 115 20.85 8.82 11.90
CA THR A 115 21.67 7.73 12.44
C THR A 115 22.52 7.06 11.36
N GLN A 116 21.95 6.79 10.18
CA GLN A 116 22.71 6.19 9.07
C GLN A 116 23.78 7.14 8.52
N LEU A 117 23.51 8.44 8.48
CA LEU A 117 24.47 9.46 8.07
C LEU A 117 25.65 9.53 9.04
N GLU A 118 25.38 9.59 10.35
CA GLU A 118 26.42 9.59 11.39
C GLU A 118 27.29 8.33 11.31
N GLN A 119 26.67 7.16 11.17
CA GLN A 119 27.41 5.90 10.98
C GLN A 119 28.27 5.94 9.71
N ALA A 120 27.74 6.46 8.60
CA ALA A 120 28.48 6.62 7.36
C ALA A 120 29.69 7.55 7.51
N GLN A 121 29.55 8.66 8.25
CA GLN A 121 30.65 9.57 8.57
C GLN A 121 31.73 8.90 9.42
N LEU A 122 31.34 8.12 10.42
CA LEU A 122 32.30 7.37 11.24
C LEU A 122 33.08 6.33 10.41
N LEU A 123 32.41 5.62 9.50
CA LEU A 123 33.05 4.67 8.58
C LEU A 123 33.99 5.37 7.61
N PHE A 124 33.61 6.56 7.14
CA PHE A 124 34.44 7.37 6.26
C PHE A 124 35.75 7.79 6.96
N VAL A 125 35.69 8.23 8.22
CA VAL A 125 36.88 8.54 9.03
C VAL A 125 37.78 7.32 9.23
N LYS A 126 37.19 6.13 9.34
CA LYS A 126 37.91 4.84 9.42
C LYS A 126 38.46 4.36 8.07
N GLN A 127 38.34 5.16 7.00
CA GLN A 127 38.76 4.81 5.64
C GLN A 127 38.03 3.59 5.05
N GLN A 128 36.89 3.21 5.62
CA GLN A 128 36.01 2.14 5.13
C GLN A 128 35.04 2.73 4.10
N TYR A 129 35.59 3.19 2.97
CA TYR A 129 34.83 3.97 1.97
C TYR A 129 33.65 3.23 1.32
N PRO A 130 33.75 1.94 0.96
CA PRO A 130 32.60 1.20 0.41
C PRO A 130 31.41 1.12 1.38
N GLU A 131 31.69 0.83 2.66
CA GLU A 131 30.68 0.74 3.71
C GLU A 131 30.12 2.11 4.08
N ALA A 132 30.97 3.14 4.10
CA ALA A 132 30.56 4.53 4.30
C ALA A 132 29.57 4.98 3.21
N LEU A 133 29.87 4.70 1.94
CA LEU A 133 28.97 5.00 0.83
C LEU A 133 27.65 4.22 0.95
N LEU A 134 27.69 2.98 1.41
CA LEU A 134 26.48 2.19 1.64
C LEU A 134 25.60 2.79 2.74
N GLY A 135 26.19 3.20 3.87
CA GLY A 135 25.48 3.89 4.95
C GLY A 135 24.87 5.22 4.50
N LEU A 136 25.61 5.99 3.71
CA LEU A 136 25.12 7.25 3.14
C LEU A 136 23.92 7.04 2.21
N ASN A 137 23.99 6.03 1.35
CA ASN A 137 22.86 5.67 0.48
C ASN A 137 21.65 5.21 1.29
N ARG A 138 21.85 4.44 2.38
CA ARG A 138 20.75 4.06 3.29
C ARG A 138 20.11 5.28 3.94
N SER A 139 20.90 6.25 4.38
CA SER A 139 20.37 7.53 4.91
C SER A 139 19.43 8.19 3.91
N LEU A 140 19.89 8.34 2.66
CA LEU A 140 19.13 8.94 1.56
C LEU A 140 17.87 8.15 1.16
N GLN A 141 17.80 6.84 1.44
CA GLN A 141 16.59 6.03 1.20
C GLN A 141 15.43 6.39 2.14
N TYR A 142 15.71 6.83 3.37
CA TYR A 142 14.66 7.23 4.30
C TYR A 142 14.18 8.66 4.04
N THR A 143 15.13 9.59 3.83
CA THR A 143 14.83 10.98 3.49
C THR A 143 16.02 11.65 2.80
N GLU A 144 15.76 12.61 1.91
CA GLU A 144 16.81 13.39 1.27
C GLU A 144 17.32 14.48 2.24
N LEU A 145 18.36 14.16 3.01
CA LEU A 145 19.08 15.15 3.79
C LEU A 145 20.02 15.95 2.88
N GLU A 146 19.96 17.28 2.95
CA GLU A 146 20.83 18.17 2.15
C GLU A 146 22.31 17.86 2.39
N ASP A 147 22.70 17.68 3.66
CA ASP A 147 24.06 17.30 4.04
C ASP A 147 24.49 15.97 3.43
N ALA A 148 23.63 14.95 3.48
CA ALA A 148 23.93 13.64 2.91
C ALA A 148 24.09 13.71 1.38
N LYS A 149 23.26 14.53 0.72
CA LYS A 149 23.29 14.73 -0.73
C LYS A 149 24.56 15.45 -1.17
N ALA A 150 25.00 16.45 -0.42
CA ALA A 150 26.25 17.17 -0.67
C ALA A 150 27.49 16.27 -0.50
N LEU A 151 27.43 15.30 0.42
CA LEU A 151 28.52 14.35 0.69
C LEU A 151 28.59 13.20 -0.33
N LEU A 152 27.51 12.91 -1.06
CA LEU A 152 27.43 11.78 -1.99
C LEU A 152 28.57 11.74 -3.04
N PRO A 153 28.89 12.81 -3.78
CA PRO A 153 29.99 12.77 -4.76
C PRO A 153 31.35 12.51 -4.11
N ILE A 154 31.57 13.01 -2.89
CA ILE A 154 32.81 12.81 -2.13
C ILE A 154 32.95 11.33 -1.75
N TYR A 155 31.87 10.72 -1.26
CA TYR A 155 31.85 9.31 -0.86
C TYR A 155 31.98 8.38 -2.06
N GLN A 156 31.36 8.71 -3.20
CA GLN A 156 31.50 7.95 -4.45
C GLN A 156 32.95 7.97 -4.95
N ALA A 157 33.58 9.15 -5.01
CA ALA A 157 34.98 9.29 -5.41
C ALA A 157 35.93 8.50 -4.48
N ALA A 158 35.73 8.60 -3.17
CA ALA A 158 36.54 7.87 -2.18
C ALA A 158 36.38 6.34 -2.28
N ALA A 159 35.17 5.86 -2.61
CA ALA A 159 34.90 4.44 -2.84
C ALA A 159 35.30 3.94 -4.24
N GLY A 160 35.90 4.80 -5.08
CA GLY A 160 36.30 4.45 -6.45
C GLY A 160 35.13 4.23 -7.42
N LYS A 161 33.92 4.70 -7.07
CA LYS A 161 32.75 4.67 -7.96
C LYS A 161 32.64 6.01 -8.68
N LYS A 162 32.63 5.96 -10.02
CA LYS A 162 32.36 7.11 -10.90
C LYS A 162 30.87 7.17 -11.22
#